data_AF-A0A7S0Q032-F1
#
_entry.id   AF-A0A7S0Q032-F1
#
_cell.length_a   1.000
_cell.length_b   1.000
_cell.length_c   1.000
_cell.angle_alpha   90.00
_cell.angle_beta   90.00
_cell.angle_gamma   90.00
#
_symmetry.space_group_name_H-M   'P 1'
#
loop_
_entity.id
_entity.type
_entity.pdbx_description
1 polymer ?
#
loop_
_entity_poly.entity_id
_entity_poly.type
_entity_poly.pdbx_seq_one_letter_code
_entity_poly.pdbx_strand_id
1 'polypeptide(L)'
;FRGRAYPVSPHLSYMGDDLCRGLLLFSDKKPLGPDGFAWLKVHTANLFGKDKLPMAERVAWAEQQLHAGRVADVVHEPLGAGRAWWMEAENPVQFYAACCELLGAHTSHNPTEYLSALPVHQDGSCNGLQHYAALGRDRYGAEQVNLLPAEQPSDVYAGVRTLVAEKVALAAREGHELAARLDGLVSRKVVKQ
;
A
#
# COMPACT_ATOMS: atom_id res chain seq x y z
N PHE A 1 -18.62 -20.09 -2.83
CA PHE A 1 -18.27 -21.50 -3.14
C PHE A 1 -16.77 -21.81 -3.02
N ARG A 2 -15.83 -20.94 -3.45
CA ARG A 2 -14.37 -21.19 -3.39
C ARG A 2 -13.69 -20.94 -2.03
N GLY A 3 -14.45 -20.91 -0.92
CA GLY A 3 -13.89 -20.75 0.43
C GLY A 3 -13.41 -19.34 0.86
N ARG A 4 -13.43 -18.31 0.00
CA ARG A 4 -13.17 -16.92 0.44
C ARG A 4 -14.21 -16.50 1.48
N ALA A 5 -13.75 -15.95 2.60
CA ALA A 5 -14.61 -15.44 3.66
C ALA A 5 -15.14 -14.04 3.31
N TYR A 6 -16.42 -13.79 3.62
CA TYR A 6 -17.07 -12.50 3.44
C TYR A 6 -17.90 -12.16 4.69
N PRO A 7 -17.90 -10.90 5.16
CA PRO A 7 -18.82 -10.42 6.18
C PRO A 7 -20.26 -10.62 5.73
N VAL A 8 -21.13 -10.97 6.67
CA VAL A 8 -22.57 -11.10 6.42
C VAL A 8 -23.21 -9.73 6.16
N SER A 9 -22.71 -8.69 6.83
CA SER A 9 -23.19 -7.30 6.65
C SER A 9 -22.84 -6.78 5.26
N PRO A 10 -23.83 -6.40 4.43
CA PRO A 10 -23.57 -5.93 3.06
C PRO A 10 -23.29 -4.42 2.97
N HIS A 11 -23.64 -3.63 4.00
CA HIS A 11 -23.61 -2.16 3.92
C HIS A 11 -22.32 -1.55 4.47
N LEU A 12 -21.89 -1.99 5.64
CA LEU A 12 -20.67 -1.52 6.30
C LEU A 12 -19.85 -2.73 6.74
N SER A 13 -18.64 -2.85 6.19
CA SER A 13 -17.68 -3.87 6.58
C SER A 13 -16.25 -3.47 6.22
N TYR A 14 -15.27 -4.11 6.86
CA TYR A 14 -13.85 -3.92 6.60
C TYR A 14 -13.41 -4.36 5.18
N MET A 15 -14.28 -5.04 4.42
CA MET A 15 -14.00 -5.38 3.02
C MET A 15 -14.54 -4.36 2.03
N GLY A 16 -15.21 -3.31 2.51
CA GLY A 16 -15.69 -2.21 1.69
C GLY A 16 -14.56 -1.38 1.07
N ASP A 17 -14.94 -0.21 0.57
CA ASP A 17 -14.02 0.77 0.00
C ASP A 17 -13.15 1.46 1.07
N ASP A 18 -12.31 2.39 0.63
CA ASP A 18 -11.42 3.16 1.50
C ASP A 18 -12.17 3.87 2.64
N LEU A 19 -13.35 4.42 2.36
CA LEU A 19 -14.21 5.05 3.37
C LEU A 19 -14.62 4.04 4.45
N CYS A 20 -15.16 2.89 4.05
CA CYS A 20 -15.57 1.86 5.00
C CYS A 20 -14.40 1.39 5.88
N ARG A 21 -13.21 1.21 5.27
CA ARG A 21 -12.01 0.75 5.99
C ARG A 21 -11.44 1.81 6.92
N GLY A 22 -11.38 3.06 6.50
CA GLY A 22 -10.89 4.16 7.33
C GLY A 22 -11.80 4.49 8.52
N LEU A 23 -13.08 4.12 8.45
CA LEU A 23 -14.04 4.30 9.56
C LEU A 23 -13.95 3.21 10.64
N LEU A 24 -13.41 2.03 10.32
CA LEU A 24 -13.45 0.86 11.20
C LEU A 24 -12.10 0.63 11.88
N LEU A 25 -12.09 0.65 13.21
CA LEU A 25 -10.95 0.35 14.07
C LEU A 25 -11.25 -0.89 14.92
N PHE A 26 -10.21 -1.51 15.50
CA PHE A 26 -10.42 -2.56 16.50
C PHE A 26 -11.05 -1.99 17.78
N SER A 27 -12.01 -2.71 18.36
CA SER A 27 -12.56 -2.36 19.68
C SER A 27 -11.51 -2.51 20.77
N ASP A 28 -10.74 -3.59 20.69
CA ASP A 28 -9.75 -3.98 21.69
C ASP A 28 -8.40 -3.40 21.29
N LYS A 29 -8.01 -2.32 21.97
CA LYS A 29 -6.73 -1.67 21.76
C LYS A 29 -5.58 -2.49 22.32
N LYS A 30 -4.43 -2.44 21.68
CA LYS A 30 -3.20 -3.09 22.14
C LYS A 30 -2.04 -2.11 22.24
N PRO A 31 -1.15 -2.26 23.24
CA PRO A 31 0.07 -1.46 23.27
C PRO A 31 0.90 -1.75 22.02
N LEU A 32 1.50 -0.71 21.43
CA LEU A 32 2.34 -0.86 20.23
C LEU A 32 3.56 -1.77 20.47
N GLY A 33 4.09 -1.79 21.70
CA GLY A 33 5.31 -2.53 22.01
C GLY A 33 6.53 -1.94 21.29
N PRO A 34 7.65 -2.70 21.25
CA PRO A 34 8.92 -2.18 20.74
C PRO A 34 8.88 -1.85 19.24
N ASP A 35 8.16 -2.64 18.44
CA ASP A 35 8.16 -2.53 16.97
C ASP A 35 6.89 -1.88 16.40
N GLY A 36 5.81 -1.78 17.19
CA GLY A 36 4.51 -1.36 16.67
C GLY A 36 4.51 0.06 16.10
N PHE A 37 5.31 0.97 16.66
CA PHE A 37 5.43 2.32 16.11
C PHE A 37 6.14 2.35 14.76
N ALA A 38 7.11 1.46 14.53
CA ALA A 38 7.74 1.29 13.22
C ALA A 38 6.76 0.70 12.20
N TRP A 39 5.95 -0.29 12.61
CA TRP A 39 4.89 -0.84 11.76
C TRP A 39 3.79 0.17 11.41
N LEU A 40 3.43 1.03 12.36
CA LEU A 40 2.49 2.12 12.12
C LEU A 40 3.03 3.09 11.06
N LYS A 41 4.32 3.45 11.14
CA LYS A 41 5.01 4.27 10.12
C LYS A 41 5.02 3.60 8.75
N VAL A 42 5.36 2.31 8.69
CA VAL A 42 5.29 1.52 7.44
C VAL A 42 3.87 1.52 6.87
N HIS A 43 2.87 1.34 7.71
CA HIS A 43 1.47 1.34 7.29
C HIS A 43 1.04 2.68 6.71
N THR A 44 1.35 3.79 7.39
CA THR A 44 1.11 5.15 6.90
C THR A 44 1.77 5.39 5.54
N ALA A 45 3.02 4.95 5.37
CA ALA A 45 3.73 5.05 4.09
C ALA A 45 3.06 4.22 2.97
N ASN A 46 2.62 3.00 3.29
CA ASN A 46 1.93 2.14 2.33
C ASN A 46 0.61 2.76 1.85
N LEU A 47 -0.19 3.32 2.76
CA LEU A 47 -1.47 3.97 2.42
C LEU A 47 -1.29 5.19 1.51
N PHE A 48 -0.14 5.87 1.61
CA PHE A 48 0.24 6.97 0.71
C PHE A 48 0.76 6.49 -0.67
N GLY A 49 1.01 5.20 -0.87
CA GLY A 49 1.57 4.65 -2.11
C GLY A 49 3.09 4.52 -2.13
N LYS A 50 3.75 4.45 -0.95
CA LYS A 50 5.20 4.19 -0.82
C LYS A 50 5.52 2.71 -0.58
N ASP A 51 4.62 1.81 -0.98
CA ASP A 51 4.70 0.37 -0.73
C ASP A 51 5.78 -0.37 -1.55
N LYS A 52 6.49 0.35 -2.45
CA LYS A 52 7.62 -0.17 -3.23
C LYS A 52 8.98 0.15 -2.65
N LEU A 53 9.05 1.01 -1.63
CA LEU A 53 10.30 1.28 -0.94
C LEU A 53 10.68 0.10 -0.02
N PRO A 54 11.95 -0.09 0.31
CA PRO A 54 12.37 -0.94 1.44
C PRO A 54 11.70 -0.51 2.75
N MET A 55 11.55 -1.45 3.70
CA MET A 55 10.84 -1.17 4.96
C MET A 55 11.46 -0.01 5.76
N ALA A 56 12.80 0.06 5.83
CA ALA A 56 13.49 1.15 6.51
C ALA A 56 13.22 2.52 5.87
N GLU A 57 13.15 2.59 4.54
CA GLU A 57 12.83 3.82 3.82
C GLU A 57 11.38 4.26 4.01
N ARG A 58 10.45 3.31 4.17
CA ARG A 58 9.04 3.63 4.53
C ARG A 58 8.96 4.26 5.92
N VAL A 59 9.71 3.71 6.89
CA VAL A 59 9.81 4.28 8.23
C VAL A 59 10.39 5.69 8.16
N ALA A 60 11.51 5.87 7.46
CA ALA A 60 12.15 7.17 7.30
C ALA A 60 11.24 8.21 6.62
N TRP A 61 10.49 7.79 5.59
CA TRP A 61 9.52 8.65 4.92
C TRP A 61 8.45 9.16 5.89
N ALA A 62 7.88 8.28 6.73
CA ALA A 62 6.85 8.66 7.70
C ALA A 62 7.41 9.57 8.80
N GLU A 63 8.63 9.30 9.27
CA GLU A 63 9.35 10.16 10.22
C GLU A 63 9.55 11.57 9.66
N GLN A 64 9.96 11.66 8.39
CA GLN A 64 10.10 12.94 7.70
C GLN A 64 8.77 13.71 7.65
N GLN A 65 7.64 13.04 7.40
CA GLN A 65 6.34 13.71 7.36
C GLN A 65 5.88 14.18 8.75
N LEU A 66 6.21 13.44 9.82
CA LEU A 66 5.99 13.86 11.20
C LEU A 66 6.80 15.12 11.52
N HIS A 67 8.11 15.11 11.29
CA HIS A 67 8.99 16.25 11.56
C HIS A 67 8.66 17.48 10.74
N ALA A 68 8.18 17.30 9.51
CA ALA A 68 7.73 18.39 8.64
C ALA A 68 6.38 18.99 9.07
N GLY A 69 5.73 18.48 10.13
CA GLY A 69 4.43 18.96 10.60
C GLY A 69 3.23 18.49 9.78
N ARG A 70 3.44 17.83 8.63
CA ARG A 70 2.35 17.45 7.72
C ARG A 70 1.32 16.52 8.35
N VAL A 71 1.77 15.59 9.19
CA VAL A 71 0.86 14.69 9.91
C VAL A 71 0.01 15.48 10.90
N ALA A 72 0.58 16.46 11.59
CA ALA A 72 -0.15 17.31 12.51
C ALA A 72 -1.17 18.20 11.78
N ASP A 73 -0.79 18.79 10.64
CA ASP A 73 -1.68 19.60 9.81
C ASP A 73 -2.91 18.80 9.35
N VAL A 74 -2.70 17.55 8.91
CA VAL A 74 -3.81 16.66 8.52
C VAL A 74 -4.75 16.36 9.67
N VAL A 75 -4.22 16.11 10.87
CA VAL A 75 -5.04 15.74 12.03
C VAL A 75 -5.80 16.95 12.60
N HIS A 76 -5.17 18.12 12.67
CA HIS A 76 -5.76 19.29 13.28
C HIS A 76 -6.68 20.07 12.34
N GLU A 77 -6.34 20.15 11.05
CA GLU A 77 -7.11 20.88 10.04
C GLU A 77 -7.21 20.07 8.73
N PRO A 78 -7.92 18.93 8.72
CA PRO A 78 -7.98 18.03 7.55
C PRO A 78 -8.53 18.68 6.28
N LEU A 79 -9.35 19.72 6.41
CA LEU A 79 -9.92 20.46 5.28
C LEU A 79 -9.17 21.77 4.97
N GLY A 80 -8.09 22.07 5.71
CA GLY A 80 -7.27 23.26 5.58
C GLY A 80 -6.19 23.15 4.50
N ALA A 81 -5.06 23.84 4.70
CA ALA A 81 -3.98 23.93 3.71
C ALA A 81 -3.36 22.57 3.37
N GLY A 82 -3.34 21.62 4.32
CA GLY A 82 -2.85 20.26 4.13
C GLY A 82 -3.78 19.33 3.36
N ARG A 83 -5.01 19.75 3.01
CA ARG A 83 -6.04 18.90 2.38
C ARG A 83 -5.55 18.23 1.12
N ALA A 84 -4.91 18.98 0.23
CA ALA A 84 -4.46 18.45 -1.06
C ALA A 84 -3.51 17.26 -0.88
N TRP A 85 -2.60 17.37 0.09
CA TRP A 85 -1.56 16.36 0.30
C TRP A 85 -2.12 15.01 0.74
N TRP A 86 -2.97 14.95 1.77
CA TRP A 86 -3.49 13.65 2.24
C TRP A 86 -4.53 13.06 1.29
N MET A 87 -5.22 13.90 0.52
CA MET A 87 -6.13 13.48 -0.55
C MET A 87 -5.41 12.89 -1.77
N GLU A 88 -4.09 13.13 -1.93
CA GLU A 88 -3.26 12.50 -2.97
C GLU A 88 -2.85 11.06 -2.63
N ALA A 89 -3.04 10.61 -1.39
CA ALA A 89 -2.74 9.24 -0.98
C ALA A 89 -3.54 8.23 -1.83
N GLU A 90 -2.99 7.02 -2.02
CA GLU A 90 -3.73 5.95 -2.72
C GLU A 90 -5.01 5.54 -1.96
N ASN A 91 -4.99 5.65 -0.63
CA ASN A 91 -6.12 5.35 0.26
C ASN A 91 -6.32 6.51 1.25
N PRO A 92 -6.93 7.65 0.83
CA PRO A 92 -6.96 8.87 1.63
C PRO A 92 -7.61 8.75 3.00
N VAL A 93 -8.76 8.09 3.13
CA VAL A 93 -9.52 8.02 4.39
C VAL A 93 -8.78 7.12 5.39
N GLN A 94 -8.27 5.97 4.94
CA GLN A 94 -7.39 5.15 5.77
C GLN A 94 -6.10 5.91 6.14
N PHE A 95 -5.52 6.67 5.21
CA PHE A 95 -4.32 7.47 5.47
C PHE A 95 -4.57 8.53 6.55
N TYR A 96 -5.70 9.23 6.50
CA TYR A 96 -6.12 10.15 7.56
C TYR A 96 -6.22 9.44 8.92
N ALA A 97 -6.90 8.30 8.99
CA ALA A 97 -6.98 7.50 10.23
C ALA A 97 -5.60 7.09 10.75
N ALA A 98 -4.68 6.72 9.83
CA ALA A 98 -3.30 6.42 10.16
C ALA A 98 -2.52 7.65 10.66
N CYS A 99 -2.76 8.84 10.11
CA CYS A 99 -2.17 10.09 10.61
C CYS A 99 -2.64 10.41 12.03
N CYS A 100 -3.93 10.23 12.34
CA CYS A 100 -4.45 10.40 13.69
C CYS A 100 -3.75 9.48 14.69
N GLU A 101 -3.65 8.19 14.36
CA GLU A 101 -3.00 7.21 15.22
C GLU A 101 -1.50 7.46 15.36
N LEU A 102 -0.82 7.82 14.26
CA LEU A 102 0.61 8.10 14.23
C LEU A 102 0.96 9.33 15.08
N LEU A 103 0.18 10.41 15.00
CA LEU A 103 0.37 11.60 15.82
C LEU A 103 0.10 11.30 17.30
N GLY A 104 -0.95 10.54 17.60
CA GLY A 104 -1.27 10.11 18.96
C GLY A 104 -0.12 9.32 19.60
N ALA A 105 0.44 8.36 18.86
CA ALA A 105 1.61 7.60 19.31
C ALA A 105 2.86 8.49 19.46
N HIS A 106 3.13 9.38 18.49
CA HIS A 106 4.30 10.27 18.50
C HIS A 106 4.31 11.26 19.66
N THR A 107 3.13 11.76 20.05
CA THR A 107 2.96 12.74 21.13
C THR A 107 2.73 12.11 22.50
N SER A 108 2.60 10.79 22.56
CA SER A 108 2.49 10.06 23.83
C SER A 108 3.80 10.10 24.62
N HIS A 109 3.73 9.94 25.95
CA HIS A 109 4.93 9.88 26.79
C HIS A 109 5.85 8.71 26.43
N ASN A 110 5.27 7.55 26.10
CA ASN A 110 5.99 6.35 25.67
C ASN A 110 5.22 5.68 24.51
N PRO A 111 5.69 5.79 23.25
CA PRO A 111 5.02 5.17 22.12
C PRO A 111 4.84 3.66 22.24
N THR A 112 5.71 2.95 22.98
CA THR A 112 5.60 1.49 23.15
C THR A 112 4.40 1.09 24.02
N GLU A 113 3.92 1.98 24.88
CA GLU A 113 2.75 1.78 25.74
C GLU A 113 1.47 2.36 25.12
N TYR A 114 1.56 3.11 24.01
CA TYR A 114 0.41 3.68 23.33
C TYR A 114 -0.55 2.58 22.88
N LEU A 115 -1.80 2.67 23.35
CA LEU A 115 -2.86 1.72 23.03
C LEU A 115 -3.45 2.04 21.66
N SER A 116 -2.99 1.31 20.64
CA SER A 116 -3.43 1.47 19.26
C SER A 116 -4.65 0.59 18.94
N ALA A 117 -5.59 1.15 18.19
CA ALA A 117 -6.76 0.48 17.64
C ALA A 117 -6.67 0.28 16.12
N LEU A 118 -5.73 0.95 15.45
CA LEU A 118 -5.62 0.96 14.00
C LEU A 118 -5.16 -0.40 13.46
N PRO A 119 -5.91 -1.03 12.52
CA PRO A 119 -5.44 -2.22 11.84
C PRO A 119 -4.25 -1.89 10.91
N VAL A 120 -3.15 -2.63 11.05
CA VAL A 120 -2.00 -2.55 10.13
C VAL A 120 -2.12 -3.66 9.08
N HIS A 121 -2.23 -3.28 7.81
CA HIS A 121 -2.40 -4.21 6.70
C HIS A 121 -1.07 -4.78 6.20
N GLN A 122 -1.05 -6.09 5.92
CA GLN A 122 -0.02 -6.78 5.15
C GLN A 122 -0.68 -7.57 4.02
N ASP A 123 -0.09 -7.50 2.83
CA ASP A 123 -0.61 -8.17 1.64
C ASP A 123 0.54 -8.70 0.76
N GLY A 124 0.26 -9.76 0.01
CA GLY A 124 1.20 -10.34 -0.95
C GLY A 124 1.18 -9.59 -2.28
N SER A 125 2.34 -9.39 -2.91
CA SER A 125 2.43 -8.62 -4.17
C SER A 125 1.64 -9.22 -5.33
N CYS A 126 1.32 -10.51 -5.28
CA CYS A 126 0.26 -11.17 -6.05
C CYS A 126 0.09 -12.62 -5.53
N ASN A 127 -0.85 -12.88 -4.62
CA ASN A 127 -0.96 -14.21 -3.99
C ASN A 127 -1.17 -15.35 -5.01
N GLY A 128 -1.90 -15.10 -6.10
CA GLY A 128 -2.11 -16.09 -7.16
C GLY A 128 -0.80 -16.54 -7.81
N LEU A 129 0.06 -15.59 -8.21
CA LEU A 129 1.37 -15.90 -8.79
C LEU A 129 2.34 -16.47 -7.75
N GLN A 130 2.24 -16.07 -6.48
CA GLN A 130 2.96 -16.74 -5.39
C GLN A 130 2.60 -18.22 -5.28
N HIS A 131 1.32 -18.57 -5.38
CA HIS A 131 0.93 -19.97 -5.41
C HIS A 131 1.44 -20.70 -6.65
N TYR A 132 1.36 -20.11 -7.84
CA TYR A 132 1.91 -20.73 -9.06
C TYR A 132 3.41 -20.97 -8.98
N ALA A 133 4.18 -19.97 -8.54
CA ALA A 133 5.62 -20.09 -8.38
C ALA A 133 5.99 -21.17 -7.35
N ALA A 134 5.28 -21.24 -6.22
CA ALA A 134 5.50 -22.26 -5.20
C ALA A 134 5.14 -23.67 -5.69
N LEU A 135 4.00 -23.85 -6.36
CA LEU A 135 3.55 -25.14 -6.90
C LEU A 135 4.49 -25.64 -8.00
N GLY A 136 4.91 -24.75 -8.90
CA GLY A 136 5.82 -25.06 -10.00
C GLY A 136 7.30 -25.13 -9.59
N ARG A 137 7.63 -24.71 -8.36
CA ARG A 137 9.02 -24.45 -7.91
C ARG A 137 9.79 -23.56 -8.88
N ASP A 138 9.09 -22.58 -9.47
CA ASP A 138 9.65 -21.63 -10.41
C ASP A 138 10.43 -20.56 -9.64
N ARG A 139 11.76 -20.67 -9.67
CA ARG A 139 12.66 -19.73 -9.01
C ARG A 139 12.52 -18.32 -9.58
N TYR A 140 12.43 -18.18 -10.90
CA TYR A 140 12.34 -16.87 -11.53
C TYR A 140 11.03 -16.18 -11.15
N GLY A 141 9.90 -16.89 -11.26
CA GLY A 141 8.62 -16.41 -10.77
C GLY A 141 8.67 -16.03 -9.28
N ALA A 142 9.25 -16.88 -8.44
CA ALA A 142 9.38 -16.66 -7.00
C ALA A 142 10.15 -15.37 -6.64
N GLU A 143 11.21 -15.03 -7.39
CA GLU A 143 11.95 -13.77 -7.25
C GLU A 143 11.08 -12.56 -7.61
N GLN A 144 10.22 -12.66 -8.63
CA GLN A 144 9.35 -11.57 -9.07
C GLN A 144 8.20 -11.28 -8.10
N VAL A 145 7.78 -12.28 -7.32
CA VAL A 145 6.64 -12.18 -6.38
C VAL A 145 7.03 -12.24 -4.90
N ASN A 146 8.29 -11.97 -4.58
CA ASN A 146 8.79 -11.83 -3.21
C ASN A 146 8.69 -13.10 -2.36
N LEU A 147 8.80 -14.28 -2.97
CA LEU A 147 8.93 -15.55 -2.23
C LEU A 147 10.38 -15.83 -1.81
N LEU A 148 11.35 -15.31 -2.56
CA LEU A 148 12.75 -15.36 -2.16
C LEU A 148 13.14 -14.07 -1.42
N PRO A 149 14.02 -14.14 -0.42
CA PRO A 149 14.55 -12.96 0.25
C PRO A 149 15.25 -12.02 -0.75
N ALA A 150 14.98 -10.73 -0.64
CA ALA A 150 15.61 -9.68 -1.42
C ALA A 150 15.71 -8.40 -0.57
N GLU A 151 16.69 -7.53 -0.88
CA GLU A 151 16.85 -6.24 -0.19
C GLU A 151 15.74 -5.25 -0.54
N GLN A 152 15.21 -5.34 -1.76
CA GLN A 152 14.14 -4.50 -2.26
C GLN A 152 12.96 -5.36 -2.69
N PRO A 153 11.71 -4.90 -2.49
CA PRO A 153 10.54 -5.63 -2.94
C PRO A 153 10.46 -5.62 -4.47
N SER A 154 10.38 -6.81 -5.08
CA SER A 154 10.11 -6.98 -6.50
C SER A 154 8.70 -6.53 -6.85
N ASP A 155 8.55 -6.00 -8.07
CA ASP A 155 7.27 -5.55 -8.61
C ASP A 155 7.01 -6.23 -9.97
N VAL A 156 6.43 -7.45 -9.91
CA VAL A 156 6.09 -8.25 -11.10
C VAL A 156 5.33 -7.44 -12.17
N TYR A 157 4.47 -6.51 -11.75
CA TYR A 157 3.69 -5.68 -12.67
C TYR A 157 4.55 -4.68 -13.44
N ALA A 158 5.61 -4.15 -12.82
CA ALA A 158 6.55 -3.27 -13.51
C ALA A 158 7.36 -4.06 -14.55
N GLY A 159 7.78 -5.29 -14.22
CA GLY A 159 8.45 -6.20 -15.15
C GLY A 159 7.57 -6.54 -16.36
N VAL A 160 6.34 -6.97 -16.12
CA VAL A 160 5.37 -7.26 -17.19
C VAL A 160 5.07 -6.03 -18.03
N ARG A 161 4.91 -4.85 -17.41
CA ARG A 161 4.69 -3.58 -18.12
C ARG A 161 5.81 -3.29 -19.10
N THR A 162 7.07 -3.43 -18.69
CA THR A 162 8.22 -3.20 -19.59
C THR A 162 8.18 -4.13 -20.80
N LEU A 163 7.96 -5.43 -20.58
CA LEU A 163 7.87 -6.41 -21.66
C LEU A 163 6.69 -6.14 -22.63
N VAL A 164 5.53 -5.75 -22.09
CA VAL A 164 4.36 -5.41 -22.91
C VAL A 164 4.60 -4.13 -23.70
N ALA A 165 5.19 -3.11 -23.08
CA ALA A 165 5.50 -1.84 -23.74
C ALA A 165 6.46 -2.04 -24.92
N GLU A 166 7.50 -2.86 -24.77
CA GLU A 166 8.43 -3.19 -25.86
C GLU A 166 7.73 -3.88 -27.03
N LYS A 167 6.84 -4.84 -26.75
CA LYS A 167 6.06 -5.54 -27.79
C LYS A 167 5.08 -4.62 -28.50
N VAL A 168 4.43 -3.72 -27.77
CA VAL A 168 3.52 -2.72 -28.34
C VAL A 168 4.29 -1.75 -29.24
N ALA A 169 5.43 -1.24 -28.78
CA ALA A 169 6.26 -0.34 -29.57
C ALA A 169 6.79 -1.01 -30.86
N LEU A 170 7.17 -2.30 -30.79
CA LEU A 170 7.58 -3.05 -31.98
C LEU A 170 6.42 -3.19 -32.97
N ALA A 171 5.26 -3.66 -32.51
CA ALA A 171 4.08 -3.84 -33.37
C ALA A 171 3.59 -2.50 -33.98
N ALA A 172 3.73 -1.39 -33.24
CA ALA A 172 3.44 -0.06 -33.74
C ALA A 172 4.34 0.32 -34.93
N ARG A 173 5.65 0.03 -34.84
CA ARG A 173 6.61 0.26 -35.93
C ARG A 173 6.34 -0.63 -37.15
N GLU A 174 5.79 -1.81 -36.92
CA GLU A 174 5.36 -2.74 -37.98
C GLU A 174 4.02 -2.38 -38.61
N GLY A 175 3.39 -1.27 -38.19
CA GLY A 175 2.15 -0.75 -38.79
C GLY A 175 0.87 -1.26 -38.15
N HIS A 176 0.92 -1.92 -36.98
CA HIS A 176 -0.28 -2.39 -36.30
C HIS A 176 -1.04 -1.21 -35.66
N GLU A 177 -2.22 -0.89 -36.19
CA GLU A 177 -2.99 0.31 -35.82
C GLU A 177 -3.29 0.41 -34.31
N LEU A 178 -3.71 -0.69 -33.68
CA LEU A 178 -3.99 -0.69 -32.24
C LEU A 178 -2.73 -0.46 -31.42
N ALA A 179 -1.59 -0.99 -31.87
CA ALA A 179 -0.34 -0.86 -31.14
C ALA A 179 0.17 0.58 -31.21
N ALA A 180 0.05 1.24 -32.37
CA ALA A 180 0.36 2.66 -32.52
C ALA A 180 -0.49 3.55 -31.61
N ARG A 181 -1.77 3.19 -31.38
CA ARG A 181 -2.64 3.92 -30.45
C ARG A 181 -2.32 3.69 -28.98
N LEU A 182 -1.71 2.55 -28.64
CA LEU A 182 -1.40 2.16 -27.26
C LEU A 182 0.05 2.41 -26.87
N ASP A 183 0.92 2.74 -27.83
CA ASP A 183 2.31 3.07 -27.56
C ASP A 183 2.41 4.26 -26.60
N GLY A 184 3.27 4.13 -25.58
CA GLY A 184 3.37 5.08 -24.47
C GLY A 184 2.22 5.08 -23.45
N LEU A 185 1.12 4.35 -23.68
CA LEU A 185 -0.02 4.30 -22.75
C LEU A 185 -0.01 3.08 -21.80
N VAL A 186 0.93 2.16 -21.98
CA VAL A 186 1.06 0.94 -21.14
C VAL A 186 1.58 1.32 -19.75
N SER A 187 0.65 1.51 -18.81
CA SER A 187 0.97 1.83 -17.42
C SER A 187 0.95 0.60 -16.50
N ARG A 188 1.66 0.69 -15.37
CA ARG A 188 1.62 -0.34 -14.31
C ARG A 188 0.20 -0.62 -13.83
N LYS A 189 -0.64 0.41 -13.71
CA LYS A 189 -2.03 0.30 -13.24
C LYS A 189 -2.89 -0.53 -14.20
N VAL A 190 -2.70 -0.33 -15.50
CA VAL A 190 -3.40 -1.10 -16.55
C VAL A 190 -2.95 -2.56 -16.55
N VAL A 191 -1.66 -2.83 -16.36
CA VAL A 191 -1.11 -4.20 -16.32
C VAL A 191 -1.51 -4.98 -15.06
N LYS A 192 -1.78 -4.29 -13.95
CA LYS A 192 -2.15 -4.92 -12.68
C LYS A 192 -3.60 -5.40 -12.63
N GLN A 193 -4.52 -4.74 -13.35
CA GLN A 193 -5.96 -5.09 -13.38
C GLN A 193 -6.22 -6.42 -14.06
#